data_AF-A0A6S6I157-F1
#
_entry.id   AF-A0A6S6I157-F1
#
_cell.length_a   1.000
_cell.length_b   1.000
_cell.length_c   1.000
_cell.angle_alpha   90.00
_cell.angle_beta   90.00
_cell.angle_gamma   90.00
#
_symmetry.space_group_name_H-M   'P 1'
#
loop_
_entity.id
_entity.type
_entity.pdbx_description
1 polymer ?
#
loop_
_entity_poly.entity_id
_entity_poly.type
_entity_poly.pdbx_seq_one_letter_code
_entity_poly.pdbx_strand_id
1 'polypeptide(L)'
;MCLLKCNPSIPTRFCRVYFNFFISVCIYIVYNFLVGHVFSINTTLLAFTGWESIGNSNWYIFTILVMYLIVYGIFNNDNDLDKNLFRFTLVVVIYGLIISRIKENFWVSTVLCFPAGMILKENENIISNFLNCKRRYILSICVLLSLIFLIYSLFGYSWIVYNFISILFILILIFLNKLYRLRNIVFIYISKYTFEIYIYQRIFFDLFRNMFAGKNVAIYFVTSVILTIIFSIVIKKTVDIMYRKLIGE
;
A
#
# COMPACT_ATOMS: atom_id res chain seq x y z
N MET A 1 -13.33 0.69 19.98
CA MET A 1 -12.82 1.86 20.73
C MET A 1 -11.44 1.69 21.40
N CYS A 2 -10.85 0.48 21.49
CA CYS A 2 -9.55 0.27 22.15
C CYS A 2 -8.29 0.42 21.25
N LEU A 3 -8.46 0.66 19.93
CA LEU A 3 -7.34 0.76 18.98
C LEU A 3 -6.74 2.17 18.83
N LEU A 4 -7.34 3.18 19.47
CA LEU A 4 -6.96 4.59 19.33
C LEU A 4 -6.13 5.14 20.51
N LYS A 5 -5.98 4.39 21.63
CA LYS A 5 -5.32 4.90 22.84
C LYS A 5 -3.81 4.66 22.94
N CYS A 6 -3.22 3.82 22.09
CA CYS A 6 -1.76 3.56 22.08
C CYS A 6 -1.09 3.84 20.73
N ASN A 7 -1.73 4.60 19.84
CA ASN A 7 -1.30 4.76 18.45
C ASN A 7 -1.37 6.24 18.05
N PRO A 8 -0.43 6.75 17.21
CA PRO A 8 -0.51 8.13 16.73
C PRO A 8 -1.85 8.37 16.03
N SER A 9 -2.41 9.56 16.26
CA SER A 9 -3.67 10.02 15.66
C SER A 9 -3.61 9.96 14.13
N ILE A 10 -4.77 9.90 13.47
CA ILE A 10 -4.82 9.87 11.99
C ILE A 10 -4.07 11.07 11.38
N PRO A 11 -4.21 12.32 11.86
CA PRO A 11 -3.42 13.45 11.37
C PRO A 11 -1.90 13.22 11.48
N THR A 12 -1.42 12.71 12.61
CA THR A 12 0.01 12.42 12.80
C THR A 12 0.51 11.38 11.79
N ARG A 13 -0.29 10.33 11.51
CA ARG A 13 0.04 9.31 10.50
C ARG A 13 0.06 9.89 9.09
N PHE A 14 -0.92 10.73 8.75
CA PHE A 14 -0.96 11.43 7.47
C PHE A 14 0.31 12.26 7.27
N CYS A 15 0.66 13.11 8.26
CA CYS A 15 1.84 13.96 8.18
C CYS A 15 3.12 13.12 8.04
N ARG A 16 3.23 12.01 8.77
CA ARG A 16 4.40 11.13 8.66
C ARG A 16 4.53 10.48 7.29
N VAL A 17 3.43 9.96 6.72
CA VAL A 17 3.44 9.36 5.38
C VAL A 17 3.73 10.41 4.32
N TYR A 18 3.11 11.59 4.43
CA TYR A 18 3.36 12.70 3.50
C TYR A 18 4.81 13.17 3.57
N PHE A 19 5.40 13.30 4.76
CA PHE A 19 6.81 13.69 4.89
C PHE A 19 7.75 12.68 4.24
N ASN A 20 7.52 11.38 4.48
CA ASN A 20 8.29 10.32 3.82
C ASN A 20 8.15 10.42 2.29
N PHE A 21 6.93 10.67 1.79
CA PHE A 21 6.67 10.85 0.36
C PHE A 21 7.35 12.08 -0.22
N PHE A 22 7.31 13.21 0.48
CA PHE A 22 7.97 14.45 0.10
C PHE A 22 9.46 14.24 -0.11
N ILE A 23 10.14 13.58 0.85
CA ILE A 23 11.56 13.26 0.72
C ILE A 23 11.81 12.31 -0.46
N SER A 24 10.95 11.32 -0.67
CA SER A 24 11.05 10.44 -1.83
C SER A 24 10.98 11.22 -3.15
N VAL A 25 10.06 12.18 -3.29
CA VAL A 25 9.96 13.03 -4.48
C VAL A 25 11.27 13.80 -4.69
N CYS A 26 11.84 14.40 -3.65
CA CYS A 26 13.15 15.06 -3.73
C CYS A 26 14.27 14.13 -4.22
N ILE A 27 14.32 12.90 -3.70
CA ILE A 27 15.31 11.89 -4.13
C ILE A 27 15.11 11.54 -5.61
N TYR A 28 13.87 11.38 -6.06
CA TYR A 28 13.56 11.11 -7.46
C TYR A 28 13.91 12.29 -8.38
N ILE A 29 13.73 13.54 -7.93
CA ILE A 29 14.17 14.72 -8.70
C ILE A 29 15.69 14.66 -8.93
N VAL A 30 16.46 14.42 -7.87
CA VAL A 30 17.93 14.29 -7.95
C VAL A 30 18.33 13.11 -8.84
N TYR A 31 17.70 11.95 -8.66
CA TYR A 31 17.96 10.77 -9.48
C TYR A 31 17.74 11.04 -10.97
N ASN A 32 16.59 11.62 -11.34
CA ASN A 32 16.27 11.90 -12.74
C ASN A 32 17.23 12.93 -13.34
N PHE A 33 17.63 13.95 -12.56
CA PHE A 33 18.64 14.90 -12.98
C PHE A 33 19.98 14.21 -13.30
N LEU A 34 20.43 13.27 -12.44
CA LEU A 34 21.68 12.51 -12.65
C LEU A 34 21.63 11.59 -13.88
N VAL A 35 20.45 11.06 -14.23
CA VAL A 35 20.25 10.20 -15.41
C VAL A 35 20.00 11.03 -16.69
N GLY A 36 19.89 12.37 -16.57
CA GLY A 36 19.65 13.26 -17.70
C GLY A 36 18.17 13.37 -18.11
N HIS A 37 17.24 12.93 -17.26
CA HIS A 37 15.80 13.12 -17.46
C HIS A 37 15.32 14.38 -16.74
N VAL A 38 14.80 15.34 -17.50
CA VAL A 38 14.26 16.60 -16.96
C VAL A 38 12.75 16.65 -17.18
N PHE A 39 12.01 16.82 -16.09
CA PHE A 39 10.56 17.01 -16.11
C PHE A 39 10.20 18.50 -16.16
N SER A 40 9.02 18.81 -16.69
CA SER A 40 8.49 20.18 -16.65
C SER A 40 8.26 20.65 -15.20
N ILE A 41 8.30 21.96 -14.97
CA ILE A 41 8.04 22.55 -13.64
C ILE A 41 6.66 22.12 -13.12
N ASN A 42 5.63 22.12 -13.97
CA ASN A 42 4.28 21.70 -13.60
C ASN A 42 4.23 20.23 -13.16
N THR A 43 4.87 19.33 -13.92
CA THR A 43 4.95 17.91 -13.56
C THR A 43 5.68 17.73 -12.23
N THR A 44 6.77 18.44 -12.01
CA THR A 44 7.55 18.38 -10.76
C THR A 44 6.75 18.89 -9.57
N LEU A 45 6.01 20.00 -9.71
CA LEU A 45 5.16 20.52 -8.64
C LEU A 45 4.00 19.56 -8.31
N LEU A 46 3.34 19.02 -9.33
CA LEU A 46 2.27 18.03 -9.15
C LEU A 46 2.79 16.68 -8.63
N ALA A 47 4.08 16.39 -8.74
CA ALA A 47 4.66 15.19 -8.14
C ALA A 47 4.65 15.22 -6.61
N PHE A 48 4.77 16.41 -6.00
CA PHE A 48 4.69 16.57 -4.53
C PHE A 48 3.30 16.34 -3.97
N THR A 49 2.24 16.45 -4.79
CA THR A 49 0.89 16.07 -4.39
C THR A 49 0.61 14.58 -4.63
N GLY A 50 1.48 13.89 -5.38
CA GLY A 50 1.27 12.53 -5.85
C GLY A 50 0.37 12.41 -7.06
N TRP A 51 -0.07 13.54 -7.65
CA TRP A 51 -0.93 13.54 -8.84
C TRP A 51 -0.20 13.16 -10.12
N GLU A 52 1.02 13.66 -10.27
CA GLU A 52 1.93 13.32 -11.38
C GLU A 52 3.09 12.45 -10.90
N SER A 53 3.62 11.61 -11.79
CA SER A 53 4.76 10.74 -11.48
C SER A 53 6.00 11.28 -12.18
N ILE A 54 7.09 11.35 -11.44
CA ILE A 54 8.45 11.58 -11.97
C ILE A 54 9.25 10.27 -11.94
N GLY A 55 8.56 9.14 -12.15
CA GLY A 55 9.13 7.80 -11.96
C GLY A 55 8.91 7.23 -10.57
N ASN A 56 8.48 8.03 -9.59
CA ASN A 56 8.04 7.54 -8.29
C ASN A 56 6.70 6.79 -8.41
N SER A 57 6.56 5.64 -7.74
CA SER A 57 5.32 4.85 -7.64
C SER A 57 4.25 5.59 -6.78
N ASN A 58 3.82 6.75 -7.26
CA ASN A 58 3.07 7.79 -6.55
C ASN A 58 1.61 7.40 -6.24
N TRP A 59 0.94 6.72 -7.17
CA TRP A 59 -0.50 6.43 -7.12
C TRP A 59 -0.92 5.76 -5.80
N TYR A 60 -0.10 4.82 -5.30
CA TYR A 60 -0.39 4.08 -4.08
C TYR A 60 -0.35 4.99 -2.85
N ILE A 61 0.65 5.87 -2.79
CA ILE A 61 0.80 6.82 -1.68
C ILE A 61 -0.28 7.89 -1.72
N PHE A 62 -0.60 8.40 -2.93
CA PHE A 62 -1.73 9.30 -3.13
C PHE A 62 -3.02 8.70 -2.57
N THR A 63 -3.35 7.46 -2.97
CA THR A 63 -4.54 6.77 -2.49
C THR A 63 -4.52 6.62 -0.96
N ILE A 64 -3.39 6.25 -0.34
CA ILE A 64 -3.29 6.17 1.14
C ILE A 64 -3.58 7.51 1.81
N LEU A 65 -2.99 8.60 1.31
CA LEU A 65 -3.18 9.94 1.86
C LEU A 65 -4.65 10.36 1.77
N VAL A 66 -5.30 10.14 0.63
CA VAL A 66 -6.73 10.40 0.45
C VAL A 66 -7.57 9.54 1.40
N MET A 67 -7.26 8.25 1.55
CA MET A 67 -7.97 7.38 2.49
C MET A 67 -7.85 7.89 3.93
N TYR A 68 -6.68 8.37 4.37
CA TYR A 68 -6.54 8.96 5.70
C TYR A 68 -7.43 10.20 5.90
N LEU A 69 -7.54 11.08 4.89
CA LEU A 69 -8.42 12.24 4.96
C LEU A 69 -9.89 11.82 5.06
N ILE A 70 -10.32 10.84 4.26
CA ILE A 70 -11.69 10.32 4.31
C ILE A 70 -11.99 9.69 5.68
N VAL A 71 -11.10 8.83 6.19
CA VAL A 71 -11.28 8.21 7.52
C VAL A 71 -11.35 9.29 8.60
N TYR A 72 -10.47 10.28 8.56
CA TYR A 72 -10.52 11.38 9.52
C TYR A 72 -11.84 12.15 9.44
N GLY A 73 -12.26 12.56 8.24
CA GLY A 73 -13.50 13.32 8.05
C GLY A 73 -14.77 12.59 8.51
N ILE A 74 -14.80 11.26 8.37
CA ILE A 74 -15.98 10.45 8.73
C ILE A 74 -15.98 10.06 10.22
N PHE A 75 -14.84 9.61 10.74
CA PHE A 75 -14.76 9.01 12.08
C PHE A 75 -14.39 10.00 13.20
N ASN A 76 -14.05 11.26 12.90
CA ASN A 76 -13.63 12.21 13.93
C ASN A 76 -14.79 12.76 14.79
N ASN A 77 -16.01 12.82 14.24
CA ASN A 77 -17.13 13.56 14.87
C ASN A 77 -18.27 12.66 15.35
N ASP A 78 -18.36 11.41 14.87
CA ASP A 78 -19.45 10.48 15.17
C ASP A 78 -18.86 9.17 15.72
N ASN A 79 -19.44 8.64 16.79
CA ASN A 79 -18.97 7.42 17.45
C ASN A 79 -19.71 6.16 16.97
N ASP A 80 -20.73 6.30 16.14
CA ASP A 80 -21.47 5.16 15.57
C ASP A 80 -20.61 4.45 14.51
N LEU A 81 -20.08 3.29 14.89
CA LEU A 81 -19.13 2.52 14.08
C LEU A 81 -19.79 2.00 12.79
N ASP A 82 -20.96 1.36 12.89
CA ASP A 82 -21.67 0.75 11.76
C ASP A 82 -22.03 1.80 10.71
N LYS A 83 -22.59 2.92 11.18
CA LYS A 83 -22.97 4.05 10.32
C LYS A 83 -21.76 4.67 9.64
N ASN A 84 -20.65 4.83 10.37
CA ASN A 84 -19.43 5.39 9.81
C ASN A 84 -18.74 4.43 8.84
N LEU A 85 -18.79 3.12 9.06
CA LEU A 85 -18.31 2.12 8.11
C LEU A 85 -19.12 2.12 6.82
N PHE A 86 -20.44 2.24 6.92
CA PHE A 86 -21.31 2.41 5.74
C PHE A 86 -20.95 3.68 4.95
N ARG A 87 -20.88 4.83 5.63
CA ARG A 87 -20.46 6.11 5.03
C ARG A 87 -19.08 6.00 4.38
N PHE A 88 -18.11 5.40 5.07
CA PHE A 88 -16.75 5.21 4.57
C PHE A 88 -16.73 4.37 3.29
N THR A 89 -17.42 3.23 3.31
CA THR A 89 -17.54 2.35 2.15
C THR A 89 -18.15 3.09 0.96
N LEU A 90 -19.23 3.84 1.18
CA LEU A 90 -19.90 4.63 0.15
C LEU A 90 -18.97 5.69 -0.46
N VAL A 91 -18.24 6.45 0.38
CA VAL A 91 -17.30 7.47 -0.10
C VAL A 91 -16.13 6.83 -0.87
N VAL A 92 -15.62 5.67 -0.43
CA VAL A 92 -14.56 4.94 -1.16
C VAL A 92 -15.05 4.43 -2.52
N VAL A 93 -16.29 3.96 -2.62
CA VAL A 93 -16.89 3.59 -3.92
C VAL A 93 -16.99 4.81 -4.83
N ILE A 94 -17.48 5.94 -4.32
CA ILE A 94 -17.55 7.21 -5.09
C ILE A 94 -16.15 7.64 -5.55
N TYR A 95 -15.15 7.60 -4.67
CA TYR A 95 -13.75 7.85 -5.04
C TYR A 95 -13.30 6.96 -6.19
N GLY A 96 -13.55 5.64 -6.12
CA GLY A 96 -13.21 4.70 -7.19
C GLY A 96 -13.90 5.02 -8.51
N LEU A 97 -15.19 5.38 -8.47
CA LEU A 97 -15.96 5.77 -9.65
C LEU A 97 -15.45 7.05 -10.30
N ILE A 98 -15.03 8.05 -9.51
CA ILE A 98 -14.50 9.31 -10.03
C ILE A 98 -13.09 9.09 -10.60
N ILE A 99 -12.19 8.49 -9.82
CA ILE A 99 -10.77 8.34 -10.21
C ILE A 99 -10.61 7.41 -11.41
N SER A 100 -11.44 6.35 -11.54
CA SER A 100 -11.41 5.47 -12.72
C SER A 100 -11.76 6.17 -14.04
N ARG A 101 -12.36 7.37 -13.99
CA ARG A 101 -12.64 8.18 -15.19
C ARG A 101 -11.50 9.12 -15.57
N ILE A 102 -10.55 9.36 -14.65
CA ILE A 102 -9.50 10.38 -14.79
C ILE A 102 -8.12 9.72 -14.89
N LYS A 103 -7.91 8.62 -14.17
CA LYS A 103 -6.64 7.91 -14.05
C LYS A 103 -6.79 6.45 -14.43
N GLU A 104 -5.66 5.76 -14.61
CA GLU A 104 -5.63 4.35 -14.98
C GLU A 104 -6.21 3.45 -13.87
N ASN A 105 -6.66 2.26 -14.25
CA ASN A 105 -7.33 1.31 -13.34
C ASN A 105 -6.54 1.03 -12.06
N PHE A 106 -5.20 0.99 -12.11
CA PHE A 106 -4.38 0.66 -10.95
C PHE A 106 -4.52 1.64 -9.78
N TRP A 107 -4.98 2.89 -10.02
CA TRP A 107 -5.25 3.86 -8.95
C TRP A 107 -6.42 3.46 -8.04
N VAL A 108 -7.34 2.64 -8.56
CA VAL A 108 -8.59 2.27 -7.88
C VAL A 108 -8.75 0.77 -7.64
N SER A 109 -7.98 -0.07 -8.33
CA SER A 109 -8.12 -1.53 -8.35
C SER A 109 -8.04 -2.23 -6.98
N THR A 110 -7.54 -1.57 -5.93
CA THR A 110 -7.41 -2.16 -4.57
C THR A 110 -8.02 -1.31 -3.46
N VAL A 111 -8.75 -0.24 -3.81
CA VAL A 111 -9.23 0.72 -2.82
C VAL A 111 -10.31 0.14 -1.90
N LEU A 112 -11.12 -0.81 -2.37
CA LEU A 112 -12.15 -1.47 -1.55
C LEU A 112 -11.56 -2.39 -0.48
N CYS A 113 -10.26 -2.70 -0.55
CA CYS A 113 -9.58 -3.41 0.53
C CYS A 113 -9.56 -2.60 1.84
N PHE A 114 -9.65 -1.26 1.79
CA PHE A 114 -9.72 -0.42 2.98
C PHE A 114 -11.00 -0.67 3.80
N PRO A 115 -12.23 -0.46 3.27
CA PRO A 115 -13.45 -0.76 4.01
C PRO A 115 -13.58 -2.26 4.33
N ALA A 116 -13.19 -3.16 3.41
CA ALA A 116 -13.20 -4.59 3.68
C ALA A 116 -12.32 -4.96 4.90
N GLY A 117 -11.12 -4.39 5.00
CA GLY A 117 -10.23 -4.61 6.15
C GLY A 117 -10.84 -4.13 7.48
N MET A 118 -11.59 -3.04 7.48
CA MET A 118 -12.28 -2.54 8.69
C MET A 118 -13.42 -3.46 9.11
N ILE A 119 -14.27 -3.86 8.16
CA ILE A 119 -15.39 -4.81 8.40
C ILE A 119 -14.85 -6.15 8.90
N LEU A 120 -13.75 -6.64 8.32
CA LEU A 120 -13.10 -7.87 8.76
C LEU A 120 -12.56 -7.77 10.19
N LYS A 121 -12.00 -6.62 10.56
CA LYS A 121 -11.48 -6.40 11.91
C LYS A 121 -12.59 -6.35 12.96
N GLU A 122 -13.70 -5.71 12.64
CA GLU A 122 -14.89 -5.67 13.49
C GLU A 122 -15.47 -7.07 13.73
N ASN A 123 -15.52 -7.88 12.67
CA ASN A 123 -16.07 -9.24 12.71
C ASN A 123 -15.03 -10.32 13.04
N GLU A 124 -13.85 -9.95 13.57
CA GLU A 124 -12.73 -10.88 13.74
C GLU A 124 -13.08 -12.08 14.63
N ASN A 125 -13.86 -11.86 15.70
CA ASN A 125 -14.27 -12.92 16.63
C ASN A 125 -15.18 -13.96 15.95
N ILE A 126 -16.10 -13.49 15.11
CA ILE A 126 -17.01 -14.36 14.35
C ILE A 126 -16.19 -15.20 13.35
N ILE A 127 -15.26 -14.56 12.64
CA ILE A 127 -14.38 -15.22 11.68
C ILE A 127 -13.49 -16.26 12.39
N SER A 128 -12.91 -15.94 13.54
CA SER A 128 -12.07 -16.87 14.29
C SER A 128 -12.86 -18.07 14.83
N ASN A 129 -14.11 -17.85 15.26
CA ASN A 129 -14.97 -18.93 15.73
C ASN A 129 -15.41 -19.85 14.58
N PHE A 130 -15.68 -19.29 13.40
CA PHE A 130 -15.96 -20.08 12.21
C PHE A 130 -14.73 -20.93 11.82
N LEU A 131 -13.54 -20.33 11.84
CA LEU A 131 -12.26 -20.97 11.53
C LEU A 131 -11.62 -21.62 12.77
N ASN A 132 -12.40 -22.41 13.51
CA ASN A 132 -11.95 -23.02 14.76
C ASN A 132 -10.94 -24.17 14.58
N CYS A 133 -10.79 -24.73 13.37
CA CYS A 133 -9.90 -25.87 13.14
C CYS A 133 -9.12 -25.75 11.83
N LYS A 134 -7.95 -26.42 11.77
CA LYS A 134 -7.02 -26.40 10.63
C LYS A 134 -7.72 -26.79 9.31
N ARG A 135 -8.61 -27.78 9.35
CA ARG A 135 -9.38 -28.24 8.18
C ARG A 135 -10.23 -27.11 7.60
N ARG A 136 -10.91 -26.31 8.44
CA ARG A 136 -11.73 -25.18 7.99
C ARG A 136 -10.88 -24.08 7.37
N TYR A 137 -9.70 -23.77 7.92
CA TYR A 137 -8.77 -22.84 7.28
C TYR A 137 -8.39 -23.28 5.86
N ILE A 138 -7.98 -24.54 5.70
CA ILE A 138 -7.56 -25.06 4.39
C ILE A 138 -8.75 -25.06 3.40
N LEU A 139 -9.92 -25.55 3.84
CA LEU A 139 -11.13 -25.53 3.02
C LEU A 139 -11.51 -24.11 2.60
N SER A 140 -11.50 -23.15 3.52
CA SER A 140 -11.79 -21.75 3.21
C SER A 140 -10.79 -21.16 2.22
N ILE A 141 -9.50 -21.47 2.33
CA ILE A 141 -8.48 -21.05 1.35
C ILE A 141 -8.78 -21.65 -0.02
N CYS A 142 -9.09 -22.95 -0.11
CA CYS A 142 -9.45 -23.59 -1.38
C CYS A 142 -10.68 -22.94 -2.00
N VAL A 143 -11.74 -22.70 -1.22
CA VAL A 143 -12.96 -22.02 -1.69
C VAL A 143 -12.64 -20.62 -2.21
N LEU A 144 -11.86 -19.83 -1.47
CA LEU A 144 -11.46 -18.48 -1.89
C LEU A 144 -10.64 -18.50 -3.19
N LEU A 145 -9.72 -19.46 -3.36
CA LEU A 145 -8.96 -19.63 -4.59
C LEU A 145 -9.86 -20.01 -5.78
N SER A 146 -10.80 -20.93 -5.57
CA SER A 146 -11.79 -21.29 -6.59
C SER A 146 -12.67 -20.10 -6.97
N LEU A 147 -13.08 -19.27 -6.00
CA LEU A 147 -13.85 -18.04 -6.25
C LEU A 147 -13.05 -17.01 -7.05
N ILE A 148 -11.76 -16.82 -6.75
CA ILE A 148 -10.88 -15.93 -7.54
C ILE A 148 -10.84 -16.41 -8.99
N PHE A 149 -10.60 -17.70 -9.22
CA PHE A 149 -10.55 -18.27 -10.56
C PHE A 149 -11.89 -18.13 -11.31
N LEU A 150 -13.01 -18.43 -10.63
CA LEU A 150 -14.36 -18.32 -11.19
C LEU A 150 -14.73 -16.87 -11.55
N ILE A 151 -14.48 -15.93 -10.64
CA ILE A 151 -14.76 -14.51 -10.88
C ILE A 151 -13.95 -14.01 -12.07
N TYR A 152 -12.66 -14.36 -12.14
CA TYR A 152 -11.80 -13.97 -13.25
C TYR A 152 -12.24 -14.58 -14.58
N SER A 153 -12.61 -15.87 -14.60
CA SER A 153 -13.04 -16.55 -15.83
C SER A 153 -14.39 -16.04 -16.37
N LEU A 154 -15.32 -15.66 -15.47
CA LEU A 154 -16.65 -15.19 -15.86
C LEU A 154 -16.68 -13.71 -16.27
N PHE A 155 -15.97 -12.85 -15.56
CA PHE A 155 -16.10 -11.39 -15.70
C PHE A 155 -14.88 -10.72 -16.36
N GLY A 156 -13.79 -11.46 -16.57
CA GLY A 156 -12.57 -10.94 -17.18
C GLY A 156 -11.91 -9.83 -16.37
N TYR A 157 -11.09 -9.03 -17.05
CA TYR A 157 -10.36 -7.93 -16.42
C TYR A 157 -11.19 -6.65 -16.38
N SER A 158 -11.52 -6.18 -15.18
CA SER A 158 -11.99 -4.82 -14.93
C SER A 158 -11.51 -4.35 -13.55
N TRP A 159 -11.46 -3.03 -13.31
CA TRP A 159 -11.02 -2.49 -12.02
C TRP A 159 -11.95 -2.90 -10.86
N ILE A 160 -13.25 -3.09 -11.14
CA ILE A 160 -14.24 -3.57 -10.17
C ILE A 160 -13.94 -5.02 -9.81
N VAL A 161 -13.76 -5.88 -10.82
CA VAL A 161 -13.42 -7.30 -10.62
C VAL A 161 -12.11 -7.43 -9.85
N TYR A 162 -11.11 -6.60 -10.16
CA TYR A 162 -9.83 -6.62 -9.46
C TYR A 162 -9.95 -6.24 -7.98
N ASN A 163 -10.84 -5.33 -7.61
CA ASN A 163 -11.10 -5.02 -6.20
C ASN A 163 -11.67 -6.24 -5.46
N PHE A 164 -12.65 -6.94 -6.05
CA PHE A 164 -13.20 -8.16 -5.45
C PHE A 164 -12.13 -9.25 -5.31
N ILE A 165 -11.36 -9.50 -6.36
CA ILE A 165 -10.24 -10.45 -6.33
C ILE A 165 -9.22 -10.06 -5.25
N SER A 166 -8.90 -8.77 -5.11
CA SER A 166 -7.96 -8.27 -4.12
C SER A 166 -8.44 -8.50 -2.69
N ILE A 167 -9.73 -8.30 -2.41
CA ILE A 167 -10.32 -8.61 -1.10
C ILE A 167 -10.21 -10.11 -0.78
N LEU A 168 -10.57 -10.98 -1.73
CA LEU A 168 -10.45 -12.43 -1.56
C LEU A 168 -8.99 -12.88 -1.36
N PHE A 169 -8.07 -12.26 -2.10
CA PHE A 169 -6.64 -12.54 -1.97
C PHE A 169 -6.09 -12.15 -0.59
N ILE A 170 -6.45 -10.96 -0.09
CA ILE A 170 -6.04 -10.53 1.26
C ILE A 170 -6.62 -11.45 2.34
N LEU A 171 -7.86 -11.94 2.18
CA LEU A 171 -8.44 -12.93 3.07
C LEU A 171 -7.63 -14.23 3.12
N ILE A 172 -7.19 -14.73 1.97
CA ILE A 172 -6.28 -15.89 1.89
C ILE A 172 -4.99 -15.60 2.68
N LEU A 173 -4.37 -14.44 2.50
CA LEU A 173 -3.15 -14.07 3.22
C LEU A 173 -3.36 -14.01 4.75
N ILE A 174 -4.50 -13.48 5.21
CA ILE A 174 -4.85 -13.45 6.63
C ILE A 174 -4.98 -14.88 7.18
N PHE A 175 -5.65 -15.76 6.44
CA PHE A 175 -5.85 -17.16 6.84
C PHE A 175 -4.54 -17.94 6.86
N LEU A 176 -3.67 -17.75 5.86
CA LEU A 176 -2.33 -18.33 5.82
C LEU A 176 -1.47 -17.85 6.98
N ASN A 177 -1.52 -16.55 7.29
CA ASN A 177 -0.78 -15.98 8.41
C ASN A 177 -1.24 -16.58 9.75
N LYS A 178 -2.55 -16.78 9.96
CA LYS A 178 -3.10 -17.45 11.15
C LYS A 178 -2.73 -18.95 11.19
N LEU A 179 -2.72 -19.64 10.05
CA LEU A 179 -2.41 -21.07 9.94
C LEU A 179 -0.94 -21.38 10.28
N TYR A 180 -0.02 -20.64 9.67
CA TYR A 180 1.42 -20.89 9.77
C TYR A 180 2.11 -20.05 10.84
N ARG A 181 1.38 -19.16 11.52
CA ARG A 181 1.93 -18.18 12.48
C ARG A 181 3.22 -17.58 11.92
N LEU A 182 3.14 -16.93 10.75
CA LEU A 182 4.30 -16.37 10.05
C LEU A 182 4.93 -15.23 10.89
N ARG A 183 5.70 -15.62 11.91
CA ARG A 183 6.41 -14.74 12.85
C ARG A 183 7.91 -14.80 12.62
N ASN A 184 8.33 -15.00 11.37
CA ASN A 184 9.74 -14.99 11.04
C ASN A 184 10.31 -13.60 11.33
N ILE A 185 11.40 -13.55 12.09
CA ILE A 185 12.07 -12.31 12.49
C ILE A 185 12.51 -11.47 11.28
N VAL A 186 12.88 -12.13 10.18
CA VAL A 186 13.28 -11.49 8.93
C VAL A 186 12.09 -10.76 8.30
N PHE A 187 10.92 -11.41 8.22
CA PHE A 187 9.72 -10.76 7.69
C PHE A 187 9.26 -9.59 8.55
N ILE A 188 9.33 -9.73 9.88
CA ILE A 188 9.01 -8.65 10.83
C ILE A 188 10.00 -7.49 10.70
N TYR A 189 11.27 -7.77 10.41
CA TYR A 189 12.29 -6.74 10.23
C TYR A 189 12.09 -6.00 8.89
N ILE A 190 11.95 -6.74 7.79
CA ILE A 190 11.78 -6.18 6.44
C ILE A 190 10.48 -5.38 6.34
N SER A 191 9.40 -5.82 7.00
CA SER A 191 8.10 -5.13 6.95
C SER A 191 8.14 -3.71 7.51
N LYS A 192 9.15 -3.37 8.34
CA LYS A 192 9.37 -2.00 8.81
C LYS A 192 9.78 -1.07 7.67
N TYR A 193 10.32 -1.59 6.58
CA TYR A 193 10.85 -0.84 5.44
C TYR A 193 9.96 -0.94 4.19
N THR A 194 8.74 -1.46 4.30
CA THR A 194 7.86 -1.72 3.15
C THR A 194 7.60 -0.48 2.29
N PHE A 195 7.40 0.68 2.93
CA PHE A 195 7.21 1.95 2.21
C PHE A 195 8.44 2.29 1.37
N GLU A 196 9.62 2.27 2.00
CA GLU A 196 10.88 2.65 1.37
C GLU A 196 11.25 1.66 0.25
N ILE A 197 11.09 0.36 0.50
CA ILE A 197 11.33 -0.69 -0.50
C ILE A 197 10.44 -0.47 -1.72
N TYR A 198 9.13 -0.29 -1.50
CA TYR A 198 8.17 -0.10 -2.59
C TYR A 198 8.48 1.14 -3.44
N ILE A 199 8.87 2.24 -2.79
CA ILE A 199 9.15 3.50 -3.48
C ILE A 199 10.51 3.45 -4.19
N TYR A 200 11.57 2.90 -3.58
CA TYR A 200 12.92 3.02 -4.12
C TYR A 200 13.37 1.85 -5.01
N GLN A 201 12.64 0.73 -5.04
CA GLN A 201 13.00 -0.41 -5.89
C GLN A 201 13.22 -0.04 -7.36
N ARG A 202 12.41 0.89 -7.89
CA ARG A 202 12.46 1.27 -9.29
C ARG A 202 13.76 1.95 -9.69
N ILE A 203 14.35 2.75 -8.80
CA ILE A 203 15.65 3.42 -9.03
C ILE A 203 16.70 2.37 -9.42
N PHE A 204 16.80 1.29 -8.64
CA PHE A 204 17.82 0.26 -8.87
C PHE A 204 17.50 -0.61 -10.10
N PHE A 205 16.24 -0.99 -10.28
CA PHE A 205 15.85 -1.74 -11.48
C PHE A 205 16.13 -0.93 -12.77
N ASP A 206 15.85 0.37 -12.78
CA ASP A 206 16.11 1.22 -13.95
C ASP A 206 17.62 1.44 -14.16
N LEU A 207 18.42 1.65 -13.10
CA LEU A 207 19.88 1.78 -13.17
C LEU A 207 20.56 0.53 -13.77
N PHE A 208 20.19 -0.66 -13.31
CA PHE A 208 20.85 -1.90 -13.71
C PHE A 208 20.27 -2.52 -14.99
N ARG A 209 19.16 -1.98 -15.50
CA ARG A 209 18.48 -2.51 -16.70
C ARG A 209 19.45 -2.63 -17.87
N ASN A 210 20.14 -1.54 -18.20
CA ASN A 210 21.03 -1.51 -19.36
C ASN A 210 22.34 -2.30 -19.14
N MET A 211 22.72 -2.55 -17.88
CA MET A 211 23.97 -3.24 -17.55
C MET A 211 23.84 -4.77 -17.59
N PHE A 212 22.74 -5.31 -17.06
CA PHE A 212 22.64 -6.74 -16.74
C PHE A 212 21.39 -7.44 -17.30
N ALA A 213 20.29 -6.74 -17.59
CA ALA A 213 19.01 -7.38 -17.87
C ALA A 213 19.02 -8.33 -19.09
N GLY A 214 19.78 -7.99 -20.14
CA GLY A 214 19.93 -8.83 -21.34
C GLY A 214 21.06 -9.86 -21.29
N LYS A 215 21.87 -9.87 -20.23
CA LYS A 215 23.05 -10.74 -20.11
C LYS A 215 22.87 -11.80 -19.04
N ASN A 216 22.48 -11.38 -17.83
CA ASN A 216 22.29 -12.27 -16.70
C ASN A 216 21.17 -11.75 -15.80
N VAL A 217 19.97 -12.28 -16.04
CA VAL A 217 18.72 -11.89 -15.35
C VAL A 217 18.83 -12.12 -13.84
N ALA A 218 19.51 -13.19 -13.41
CA ALA A 218 19.70 -13.48 -11.99
C ALA A 218 20.55 -12.41 -11.30
N ILE A 219 21.69 -12.02 -11.90
CA ILE A 219 22.55 -10.96 -11.36
C ILE A 219 21.82 -9.62 -11.34
N TYR A 220 21.11 -9.27 -12.41
CA TYR A 220 20.28 -8.07 -12.51
C TYR A 220 19.28 -7.98 -11.34
N PHE A 221 18.51 -9.06 -11.13
CA PHE A 221 17.47 -9.13 -10.12
C PHE A 221 18.06 -9.06 -8.70
N VAL A 222 19.03 -9.92 -8.39
CA VAL A 222 19.62 -10.02 -7.04
C VAL A 222 20.30 -8.70 -6.65
N THR A 223 21.07 -8.10 -7.57
CA THR A 223 21.76 -6.83 -7.32
C THR A 223 20.76 -5.70 -7.07
N SER A 224 19.70 -5.61 -7.88
CA SER A 224 18.66 -4.59 -7.71
C SER A 224 17.93 -4.73 -6.37
N VAL A 225 17.58 -5.96 -5.97
CA VAL A 225 16.89 -6.25 -4.70
C VAL A 225 17.77 -5.92 -3.49
N ILE A 226 19.03 -6.38 -3.49
CA ILE A 226 19.95 -6.13 -2.36
C ILE A 226 20.17 -4.64 -2.17
N LEU A 227 20.44 -3.89 -3.25
CA LEU A 227 20.67 -2.46 -3.17
C LEU A 227 19.41 -1.70 -2.77
N THR A 228 18.23 -2.13 -3.22
CA THR A 228 16.94 -1.58 -2.76
C THR A 228 16.80 -1.70 -1.25
N ILE A 229 17.10 -2.88 -0.68
CA ILE A 229 16.97 -3.12 0.77
C ILE A 229 17.97 -2.24 1.54
N ILE A 230 19.24 -2.22 1.12
CA ILE A 230 20.28 -1.40 1.77
C ILE A 230 19.89 0.07 1.75
N PHE A 231 19.52 0.59 0.59
CA PHE A 231 19.12 1.99 0.42
C PHE A 231 17.88 2.32 1.25
N SER A 232 16.88 1.44 1.27
CA SER A 232 15.66 1.61 2.07
C SER A 232 15.95 1.71 3.56
N ILE A 233 16.90 0.92 4.08
CA ILE A 233 17.31 0.97 5.49
C ILE A 233 18.00 2.30 5.81
N VAL A 234 18.92 2.74 4.93
CA VAL A 234 19.66 4.00 5.11
C VAL A 234 18.69 5.18 5.08
N ILE A 235 17.86 5.28 4.05
CA ILE A 235 16.92 6.39 3.89
C ILE A 235 15.91 6.43 5.04
N LYS A 236 15.35 5.29 5.46
CA LYS A 236 14.43 5.26 6.61
C LYS A 236 15.06 5.90 7.84
N LYS A 237 16.27 5.46 8.21
CA LYS A 237 16.96 6.00 9.38
C LYS A 237 17.18 7.52 9.28
N THR A 238 17.62 8.00 8.12
CA THR A 238 17.86 9.43 7.88
C THR A 238 16.57 10.23 7.98
N VAL A 239 15.50 9.78 7.31
CA VAL A 239 14.20 10.45 7.31
C VAL A 239 13.58 10.44 8.71
N ASP A 240 13.72 9.35 9.46
CA ASP A 240 13.24 9.25 10.83
C ASP A 240 13.92 10.29 11.75
N ILE A 241 15.24 10.49 11.60
CA ILE A 241 15.99 11.52 12.34
C ILE A 241 15.53 12.93 11.93
N MET A 242 15.37 13.18 10.63
CA MET A 242 14.90 14.47 10.13
C MET A 242 13.50 14.80 10.65
N TYR A 243 12.60 13.83 10.65
CA TYR A 243 11.23 14.02 11.14
C TYR A 243 11.21 14.32 12.64
N ARG A 244 11.99 13.60 13.46
CA ARG A 244 12.07 13.87 14.92
C ARG A 244 12.52 15.29 15.21
N LYS A 245 13.59 15.73 14.54
CA LYS A 245 14.06 17.12 14.62
C LYS A 245 13.01 18.14 14.21
N LEU A 246 12.22 17.84 13.17
CA LEU A 246 11.13 18.72 12.69
C LEU A 246 10.03 18.91 13.75
N ILE A 247 9.71 17.87 14.51
CA ILE A 247 8.66 17.90 15.54
C ILE A 247 9.18 18.29 16.94
N GLY A 248 10.48 18.55 17.08
CA GLY A 248 11.10 18.94 18.35
C GLY A 248 11.40 17.79 19.32
N GLU A 249 11.50 16.56 18.82
CA GLU A 249 11.96 15.36 19.56
C GLU A 249 13.43 15.03 19.25
#